data_AF-A0A2N6Q8W6-F1
#
_entry.id   AF-A0A2N6Q8W6-F1
#
_cell.length_a   1.000
_cell.length_b   1.000
_cell.length_c   1.000
_cell.angle_alpha   90.00
_cell.angle_beta   90.00
_cell.angle_gamma   90.00
#
_symmetry.space_group_name_H-M   'P 1'
#
loop_
_entity.id
_entity.type
_entity.pdbx_description
1 polymer ?
#
loop_
_entity_poly.entity_id
_entity_poly.type
_entity_poly.pdbx_seq_one_letter_code
_entity_poly.pdbx_strand_id
1 'polypeptide(L)'
;MKNRHTILTITGSDGTGGAGVQADIKTITALGGYAVSVITSITIQNTLGIQSFYDIPADIVAGQLTALIDDLEPAVIKIGMVRNSKTLDAIIEMLHQHHASTIIYDPIVTSSQGEPLMTPDMIHAVKDRLFPLCSLVIMKQEDAAVFINSVEVTKETMKAGMTQFLSLGCKGVMLHSGNMNDTLIWRSGEQINQHEFPTLNLTNSHGLGSSLSSAIAYYLSVSTDIHEAVCEGKSYIQQQLSHFGALKGRSSELYNEFIQAIELHCTTNNDVQFYAHRLGVSSRYLAQVTKRIGQKTPKSLIDEHLLTKSKLLLDTTSKTVQEVAYALGFHSQSHFSKFFKKAEGITPSIYRINK
;
A
#
# COMPACT_ATOMS: atom_id res chain seq x y z
N MET A 1 8.56 -11.08 -33.52
CA MET A 1 7.15 -10.64 -33.49
C MET A 1 7.07 -9.51 -32.48
N LYS A 2 6.70 -8.28 -32.89
CA LYS A 2 6.50 -7.17 -31.94
C LYS A 2 5.38 -7.55 -30.99
N ASN A 3 5.65 -7.54 -29.68
CA ASN A 3 4.67 -7.94 -28.68
C ASN A 3 3.63 -6.83 -28.52
N ARG A 4 2.38 -7.05 -28.97
CA ARG A 4 1.31 -6.05 -28.95
C ARG A 4 0.86 -5.63 -27.54
N HIS A 5 1.40 -6.25 -26.49
CA HIS A 5 1.08 -6.00 -25.08
C HIS A 5 2.29 -5.51 -24.27
N THR A 6 3.27 -4.88 -24.91
CA THR A 6 4.34 -4.19 -24.19
C THR A 6 3.76 -2.96 -23.49
N ILE A 7 3.91 -2.89 -22.17
CA ILE A 7 3.45 -1.78 -21.34
C ILE A 7 4.64 -1.20 -20.60
N LEU A 8 4.87 0.10 -20.79
CA LEU A 8 5.91 0.84 -20.09
C LEU A 8 5.33 1.48 -18.83
N THR A 9 5.85 1.14 -17.65
CA THR A 9 5.59 1.88 -16.41
C THR A 9 6.71 2.89 -16.11
N ILE A 10 6.34 4.11 -15.76
CA ILE A 10 7.25 5.20 -15.39
C ILE A 10 6.90 5.62 -13.96
N THR A 11 7.64 5.15 -12.96
CA THR A 11 7.30 5.39 -11.54
C THR A 11 8.50 5.13 -10.61
N GLY A 12 8.31 5.34 -9.31
CA GLY A 12 9.31 5.03 -8.29
C GLY A 12 9.42 3.54 -7.97
N SER A 13 10.56 3.13 -7.44
CA SER A 13 10.83 1.78 -6.93
C SER A 13 10.47 1.66 -5.45
N ASP A 14 9.62 0.69 -5.12
CA ASP A 14 9.27 0.25 -3.78
C ASP A 14 10.05 -1.02 -3.39
N GLY A 15 10.99 -0.87 -2.46
CA GLY A 15 11.80 -1.99 -1.96
C GLY A 15 11.01 -3.10 -1.24
N THR A 16 9.77 -2.84 -0.80
CA THR A 16 8.87 -3.87 -0.24
C THR A 16 8.16 -4.68 -1.31
N GLY A 17 8.16 -4.19 -2.55
CA GLY A 17 7.49 -4.80 -3.69
C GLY A 17 5.97 -4.74 -3.65
N GLY A 18 5.39 -3.90 -2.79
CA GLY A 18 3.94 -3.75 -2.67
C GLY A 18 3.35 -2.69 -3.59
N ALA A 19 4.10 -1.63 -3.91
CA ALA A 19 3.71 -0.54 -4.81
C ALA A 19 4.78 -0.29 -5.89
N GLY A 20 4.70 0.86 -6.58
CA GLY A 20 5.71 1.32 -7.53
C GLY A 20 5.93 0.36 -8.70
N VAL A 21 7.14 0.40 -9.27
CA VAL A 21 7.49 -0.42 -10.44
C VAL A 21 7.31 -1.91 -10.20
N GLN A 22 7.52 -2.38 -8.96
CA GLN A 22 7.37 -3.78 -8.59
C GLN A 22 5.90 -4.24 -8.67
N ALA A 23 4.97 -3.45 -8.14
CA ALA A 23 3.54 -3.77 -8.23
C ALA A 23 3.05 -3.73 -9.68
N ASP A 24 3.57 -2.80 -10.46
CA ASP A 24 3.22 -2.63 -11.86
C ASP A 24 3.68 -3.83 -12.68
N ILE A 25 4.95 -4.21 -12.59
CA ILE A 25 5.51 -5.39 -13.27
C ILE A 25 4.75 -6.66 -12.87
N LYS A 26 4.48 -6.87 -11.57
CA LYS A 26 3.72 -8.04 -11.10
C LYS A 26 2.33 -8.08 -11.70
N THR A 27 1.62 -6.96 -11.69
CA THR A 27 0.23 -6.90 -12.18
C THR A 27 0.17 -7.12 -13.69
N ILE A 28 1.00 -6.42 -14.45
CA ILE A 28 1.06 -6.55 -15.90
C ILE A 28 1.43 -7.98 -16.30
N THR A 29 2.45 -8.56 -15.66
CA THR A 29 2.91 -9.93 -15.98
C THR A 29 1.85 -10.97 -15.60
N ALA A 30 1.17 -10.81 -14.46
CA ALA A 30 0.09 -11.72 -14.04
C ALA A 30 -1.09 -11.74 -15.01
N LEU A 31 -1.34 -10.62 -15.69
CA LEU A 31 -2.35 -10.50 -16.73
C LEU A 31 -1.88 -11.00 -18.11
N GLY A 32 -0.59 -11.33 -18.25
CA GLY A 32 0.01 -11.83 -19.51
C GLY A 32 0.65 -10.75 -20.39
N GLY A 33 0.74 -9.51 -19.90
CA GLY A 33 1.44 -8.42 -20.59
C GLY A 33 2.97 -8.49 -20.43
N TYR A 34 3.67 -7.77 -21.30
CA TYR A 34 5.13 -7.61 -21.20
C TYR A 34 5.46 -6.27 -20.55
N ALA A 35 5.84 -6.31 -19.28
CA ALA A 35 6.14 -5.12 -18.51
C ALA A 35 7.59 -4.66 -18.73
N VAL A 36 7.76 -3.38 -19.05
CA VAL A 36 9.05 -2.68 -19.01
C VAL A 36 8.93 -1.43 -18.17
N SER A 37 10.06 -0.89 -17.71
CA SER A 37 10.03 0.16 -16.69
C SER A 37 11.11 1.20 -16.81
N VAL A 38 10.74 2.45 -16.55
CA VAL A 38 11.65 3.55 -16.22
C VAL A 38 11.47 3.93 -14.76
N ILE A 39 12.58 3.99 -14.02
CA ILE A 39 12.58 4.32 -12.59
C ILE A 39 12.82 5.82 -12.40
N THR A 40 11.89 6.50 -11.75
CA THR A 40 11.97 7.95 -11.46
C THR A 40 12.60 8.24 -10.10
N SER A 41 12.48 7.31 -9.16
CA SER A 41 12.98 7.46 -7.79
C SER A 41 13.13 6.08 -7.13
N ILE A 42 13.97 6.01 -6.11
CA ILE A 42 14.09 4.85 -5.23
C ILE A 42 13.58 5.27 -3.86
N THR A 43 12.58 4.56 -3.35
CA THR A 43 12.06 4.79 -2.00
C THR A 43 12.90 4.00 -0.99
N ILE A 44 13.30 4.67 0.08
CA ILE A 44 13.82 4.02 1.29
C ILE A 44 12.60 3.77 2.16
N GLN A 45 11.95 2.63 1.96
CA GLN A 45 10.69 2.29 2.64
C GLN A 45 10.67 0.86 3.16
N ASN A 46 9.79 0.62 4.13
CA ASN A 46 9.42 -0.72 4.58
C ASN A 46 7.90 -0.78 4.78
N THR A 47 7.36 -1.88 5.30
CA THR A 47 5.92 -2.04 5.51
C THR A 47 5.30 -1.04 6.52
N LEU A 48 6.13 -0.21 7.17
CA LEU A 48 5.68 0.88 8.03
C LEU A 48 5.47 2.19 7.28
N GLY A 49 6.08 2.36 6.11
CA GLY A 49 6.00 3.55 5.30
C GLY A 49 7.36 3.98 4.74
N ILE A 50 7.34 5.13 4.07
CA ILE A 50 8.51 5.72 3.44
C ILE A 50 9.31 6.52 4.48
N GLN A 51 10.63 6.40 4.46
CA GLN A 51 11.55 7.10 5.35
C GLN A 51 12.28 8.22 4.61
N SER A 52 12.61 7.99 3.34
CA SER A 52 13.23 8.96 2.45
C SER A 52 13.16 8.47 1.00
N PHE A 53 13.63 9.30 0.08
CA PHE A 53 13.65 9.03 -1.35
C PHE A 53 15.02 9.40 -1.91
N TYR A 54 15.41 8.71 -2.96
CA TYR A 54 16.46 9.14 -3.87
C TYR A 54 15.86 9.34 -5.25
N ASP A 55 15.73 10.59 -5.69
CA ASP A 55 15.20 10.91 -7.01
C ASP A 55 16.28 10.70 -8.06
N ILE A 56 15.96 9.93 -9.11
CA ILE A 56 16.90 9.67 -10.20
C ILE A 56 17.07 10.96 -11.01
N PRO A 57 18.32 11.35 -11.36
CA PRO A 57 18.56 12.54 -12.19
C PRO A 57 17.76 12.49 -13.50
N ALA A 58 17.20 13.63 -13.91
CA ALA A 58 16.27 13.71 -15.04
C ALA A 58 16.89 13.27 -16.38
N ASP A 59 18.18 13.52 -16.58
CA ASP A 59 18.96 13.06 -17.74
C ASP A 59 19.09 11.53 -17.78
N ILE A 60 19.20 10.88 -16.62
CA ILE A 60 19.20 9.41 -16.51
C ILE A 60 17.79 8.86 -16.75
N VAL A 61 16.74 9.55 -16.29
CA VAL A 61 15.35 9.17 -16.62
C VAL A 61 15.12 9.28 -18.13
N ALA A 62 15.54 10.38 -18.76
CA ALA A 62 15.45 10.56 -20.21
C ALA A 62 16.20 9.46 -20.97
N GLY A 63 17.43 9.12 -20.56
CA GLY A 63 18.21 8.04 -21.16
C GLY A 63 17.52 6.66 -21.06
N GLN A 64 16.88 6.35 -19.93
CA GLN A 64 16.07 5.13 -19.79
C GLN A 64 14.85 5.14 -20.75
N LEU A 65 14.16 6.28 -20.87
CA LEU A 65 13.01 6.42 -21.76
C LEU A 65 13.39 6.20 -23.22
N THR A 66 14.43 6.90 -23.70
CA THR A 66 14.94 6.74 -25.07
C THR A 66 15.33 5.30 -25.35
N ALA A 67 16.09 4.66 -24.46
CA ALA A 67 16.55 3.29 -24.66
C ALA A 67 15.40 2.27 -24.80
N LEU A 68 14.31 2.43 -24.05
CA LEU A 68 13.19 1.48 -24.09
C LEU A 68 12.21 1.76 -25.22
N ILE A 69 11.94 3.04 -25.52
CA ILE A 69 10.91 3.37 -26.49
C ILE A 69 11.41 3.14 -27.91
N ASP A 70 12.67 3.47 -28.21
CA ASP A 70 13.28 3.26 -29.53
C ASP A 70 13.37 1.77 -29.90
N ASP A 71 13.49 0.89 -28.90
CA ASP A 71 13.62 -0.56 -29.11
C ASP A 71 12.26 -1.29 -29.08
N LEU A 72 11.40 -0.96 -28.11
CA LEU A 72 10.25 -1.79 -27.77
C LEU A 72 8.90 -1.26 -28.24
N GLU A 73 8.81 0.04 -28.59
CA GLU A 73 7.56 0.72 -29.00
C GLU A 73 6.34 0.34 -28.12
N PRO A 74 6.30 0.71 -26.83
CA PRO A 74 5.25 0.30 -25.91
C PRO A 74 3.84 0.71 -26.39
N ALA A 75 2.88 -0.21 -26.31
CA ALA A 75 1.49 0.04 -26.69
C ALA A 75 0.79 1.00 -25.72
N VAL A 76 1.13 0.89 -24.43
CA VAL A 76 0.58 1.73 -23.36
C VAL A 76 1.72 2.23 -22.49
N ILE A 77 1.68 3.52 -22.16
CA ILE A 77 2.56 4.13 -21.17
C ILE A 77 1.74 4.45 -19.93
N LYS A 78 2.11 3.83 -18.81
CA LYS A 78 1.58 4.14 -17.48
C LYS A 78 2.58 5.01 -16.73
N ILE A 79 2.15 6.17 -16.26
CA ILE A 79 2.94 7.06 -15.43
C ILE A 79 2.37 7.03 -14.02
N GLY A 80 3.23 6.79 -13.03
CA GLY A 80 2.88 6.80 -11.62
C GLY A 80 3.49 8.01 -10.90
N MET A 81 4.26 7.74 -9.84
CA MET A 81 4.84 8.81 -9.01
C MET A 81 5.94 9.58 -9.76
N VAL A 82 5.76 10.90 -9.89
CA VAL A 82 6.74 11.87 -10.39
C VAL A 82 6.86 12.99 -9.35
N ARG A 83 8.08 13.22 -8.83
CA ARG A 83 8.30 14.11 -7.67
C ARG A 83 8.96 15.45 -7.99
N ASN A 84 9.54 15.60 -9.17
CA ASN A 84 10.25 16.83 -9.54
C ASN A 84 9.94 17.24 -10.98
N SER A 85 9.98 18.56 -11.22
CA SER A 85 9.60 19.16 -12.51
C SER A 85 10.54 18.78 -13.65
N LYS A 86 11.85 18.59 -13.40
CA LYS A 86 12.80 18.20 -14.46
C LYS A 86 12.51 16.80 -15.01
N THR A 87 12.14 15.87 -14.15
CA THR A 87 11.68 14.54 -14.56
C THR A 87 10.36 14.62 -15.31
N LEU A 88 9.44 15.48 -14.88
CA LEU A 88 8.20 15.73 -15.61
C LEU A 88 8.48 16.28 -17.01
N ASP A 89 9.41 17.23 -17.14
CA ASP A 89 9.82 17.80 -18.42
C ASP A 89 10.35 16.72 -19.37
N ALA A 90 11.23 15.85 -18.88
CA ALA A 90 11.77 14.72 -19.65
C ALA A 90 10.67 13.75 -20.12
N ILE A 91 9.69 13.45 -19.26
CA ILE A 91 8.56 12.60 -19.62
C ILE A 91 7.71 13.28 -20.71
N ILE A 92 7.35 14.56 -20.54
CA ILE A 92 6.50 15.29 -21.50
C ILE A 92 7.20 15.43 -22.85
N GLU A 93 8.49 15.75 -22.85
CA GLU A 93 9.28 15.85 -24.08
C GLU A 93 9.27 14.52 -24.86
N MET A 94 9.49 13.41 -24.15
CA MET A 94 9.37 12.07 -24.72
C MET A 94 7.96 11.82 -25.28
N LEU A 95 6.90 12.15 -24.53
CA LEU A 95 5.52 11.91 -24.95
C LEU A 95 5.14 12.72 -26.20
N HIS A 96 5.75 13.89 -26.42
CA HIS A 96 5.56 14.65 -27.67
C HIS A 96 6.33 14.04 -28.85
N GLN A 97 7.49 13.45 -28.59
CA GLN A 97 8.33 12.82 -29.63
C GLN A 97 7.78 11.47 -30.10
N HIS A 98 7.01 10.78 -29.25
CA HIS A 98 6.46 9.46 -29.57
C HIS A 98 4.93 9.46 -29.69
N HIS A 99 4.44 8.79 -30.72
CA HIS A 99 3.01 8.57 -30.95
C HIS A 99 2.46 7.39 -30.14
N ALA A 100 2.83 7.26 -28.85
CA ALA A 100 2.21 6.26 -28.00
C ALA A 100 0.68 6.48 -28.01
N SER A 101 -0.08 5.45 -28.39
CA SER A 101 -1.52 5.61 -28.62
C SER A 101 -2.30 5.82 -27.33
N THR A 102 -1.75 5.39 -26.20
CA THR A 102 -2.46 5.38 -24.91
C THR A 102 -1.53 5.71 -23.75
N ILE A 103 -1.87 6.78 -23.04
CA ILE A 103 -1.15 7.27 -21.87
C ILE A 103 -2.09 7.23 -20.67
N ILE A 104 -1.67 6.55 -19.62
CA ILE A 104 -2.39 6.49 -18.34
C ILE A 104 -1.56 7.20 -17.30
N TYR A 105 -2.19 8.06 -16.52
CA TYR A 105 -1.53 8.71 -15.40
C TYR A 105 -2.25 8.40 -14.09
N ASP A 106 -1.48 7.91 -13.12
CA ASP A 106 -1.88 7.59 -11.75
C ASP A 106 -1.11 8.52 -10.79
N PRO A 107 -1.56 9.79 -10.61
CA PRO A 107 -0.86 10.75 -9.78
C PRO A 107 -0.85 10.30 -8.32
N ILE A 108 0.34 10.10 -7.77
CA ILE A 108 0.52 9.86 -6.35
C ILE A 108 0.81 11.20 -5.67
N VAL A 109 -0.24 11.89 -5.22
CA VAL A 109 -0.15 13.21 -4.58
C VAL A 109 0.21 13.08 -3.10
N THR A 110 -0.38 12.10 -2.42
CA THR A 110 -0.14 11.82 -0.99
C THR A 110 0.40 10.42 -0.77
N SER A 111 1.32 10.26 0.19
CA SER A 111 1.83 8.95 0.59
C SER A 111 0.75 8.13 1.31
N SER A 112 0.99 6.83 1.50
CA SER A 112 0.09 5.98 2.29
C SER A 112 -0.08 6.45 3.74
N GLN A 113 0.82 7.31 4.24
CA GLN A 113 0.77 7.91 5.58
C GLN A 113 0.26 9.36 5.56
N GLY A 114 -0.19 9.87 4.40
CA GLY A 114 -0.76 11.22 4.26
C GLY A 114 0.27 12.34 4.05
N GLU A 115 1.53 12.01 3.78
CA GLU A 115 2.55 13.02 3.50
C GLU A 115 2.43 13.52 2.06
N PRO A 116 2.48 14.85 1.81
CA PRO A 116 2.46 15.38 0.44
C PRO A 116 3.74 14.99 -0.32
N LEU A 117 3.57 14.46 -1.52
CA LEU A 117 4.66 14.01 -2.40
C LEU A 117 4.89 14.93 -3.60
N MET A 118 3.97 15.87 -3.85
CA MET A 118 4.08 16.89 -4.88
C MET A 118 4.06 18.29 -4.27
N THR A 119 4.84 19.20 -4.83
CA THR A 119 4.77 20.62 -4.51
C THR A 119 3.57 21.27 -5.23
N PRO A 120 3.06 22.42 -4.78
CA PRO A 120 2.02 23.16 -5.50
C PRO A 120 2.39 23.44 -6.96
N ASP A 121 3.64 23.79 -7.24
CA ASP A 121 4.11 24.04 -8.61
C ASP A 121 4.04 22.78 -9.48
N MET A 122 4.33 21.61 -8.90
CA MET A 122 4.21 20.32 -9.59
C MET A 122 2.75 20.00 -9.92
N ILE A 123 1.82 20.30 -9.01
CA ILE A 123 0.37 20.13 -9.25
C ILE A 123 -0.09 20.96 -10.45
N HIS A 124 0.32 22.23 -10.53
CA HIS A 124 0.02 23.10 -11.68
C HIS A 124 0.65 22.57 -12.97
N ALA A 125 1.95 22.22 -12.93
CA ALA A 125 2.66 21.71 -14.11
C ALA A 125 2.03 20.43 -14.67
N VAL A 126 1.61 19.51 -13.80
CA VAL A 126 0.89 18.29 -14.20
C VAL A 126 -0.45 18.62 -14.84
N LYS A 127 -1.23 19.52 -14.22
CA LYS A 127 -2.56 19.89 -14.72
C LYS A 127 -2.50 20.56 -16.09
N ASP A 128 -1.54 21.45 -16.29
CA ASP A 128 -1.46 22.26 -17.50
C ASP A 128 -0.73 21.55 -18.65
N ARG A 129 0.17 20.59 -18.34
CA ARG A 129 1.08 20.03 -19.34
C ARG A 129 1.02 18.52 -19.51
N LEU A 130 0.66 17.75 -18.47
CA LEU A 130 0.58 16.29 -18.55
C LEU A 130 -0.86 15.80 -18.77
N PHE A 131 -1.84 16.30 -18.01
CA PHE A 131 -3.25 15.93 -18.19
C PHE A 131 -3.75 16.05 -19.64
N PRO A 132 -3.38 17.09 -20.43
CA PRO A 132 -3.80 17.19 -21.82
C PRO A 132 -3.33 16.05 -22.72
N LEU A 133 -2.26 15.34 -22.34
CA LEU A 133 -1.68 14.22 -23.09
C LEU A 133 -2.30 12.87 -22.68
N CYS A 134 -2.98 12.82 -21.53
CA CYS A 134 -3.47 11.56 -20.97
C CYS A 134 -4.72 11.05 -21.70
N SER A 135 -4.69 9.76 -22.04
CA SER A 135 -5.89 9.03 -22.46
C SER A 135 -6.78 8.69 -21.28
N LEU A 136 -6.19 8.42 -20.11
CA LEU A 136 -6.91 8.19 -18.88
C LEU A 136 -6.10 8.70 -17.69
N VAL A 137 -6.73 9.47 -16.80
CA VAL A 137 -6.16 9.79 -15.48
C VAL A 137 -6.95 9.02 -14.43
N ILE A 138 -6.27 8.25 -13.59
CA ILE A 138 -6.85 7.44 -12.52
C ILE A 138 -6.32 7.98 -11.21
N MET A 139 -7.17 8.53 -10.34
CA MET A 139 -6.70 9.11 -9.09
C MET A 139 -7.66 8.84 -7.94
N LYS A 140 -7.13 8.92 -6.72
CA LYS A 140 -7.96 8.90 -5.53
C LYS A 140 -8.81 10.16 -5.44
N GLN A 141 -10.00 10.07 -4.87
CA GLN A 141 -10.86 11.24 -4.65
C GLN A 141 -10.17 12.31 -3.76
N GLU A 142 -9.39 11.87 -2.77
CA GLU A 142 -8.65 12.78 -1.88
C GLU A 142 -7.53 13.52 -2.63
N ASP A 143 -6.84 12.83 -3.54
CA ASP A 143 -5.80 13.42 -4.38
C ASP A 143 -6.40 14.35 -5.46
N ALA A 144 -7.60 14.02 -5.97
CA ALA A 144 -8.34 14.86 -6.90
C ALA A 144 -8.70 16.23 -6.29
N ALA A 145 -9.05 16.27 -5.02
CA ALA A 145 -9.36 17.51 -4.31
C ALA A 145 -8.20 18.51 -4.37
N VAL A 146 -6.96 18.03 -4.34
CA VAL A 146 -5.74 18.85 -4.46
C VAL A 146 -5.64 19.50 -5.85
N PHE A 147 -5.92 18.75 -6.93
CA PHE A 147 -5.92 19.29 -8.30
C PHE A 147 -7.10 20.22 -8.61
N ILE A 148 -8.24 20.00 -7.95
CA ILE A 148 -9.45 20.83 -8.07
C ILE A 148 -9.27 22.14 -7.26
N ASN A 149 -8.42 22.12 -6.23
CA ASN A 149 -8.27 23.20 -5.26
C ASN A 149 -9.59 23.49 -4.51
N SER A 150 -10.32 22.43 -4.14
CA SER A 150 -11.56 22.51 -3.35
C SER A 150 -11.30 22.07 -1.91
N VAL A 151 -11.79 22.85 -0.94
CA VAL A 151 -11.73 22.52 0.49
C VAL A 151 -12.78 21.46 0.85
N GLU A 152 -13.89 21.41 0.12
CA GLU A 152 -14.99 20.47 0.35
C GLU A 152 -15.02 19.39 -0.75
N VAL A 153 -15.06 18.13 -0.34
CA VAL A 153 -15.12 16.96 -1.22
C VAL A 153 -16.55 16.44 -1.28
N THR A 154 -17.32 16.91 -2.26
CA THR A 154 -18.70 16.49 -2.53
C THR A 154 -18.80 15.81 -3.90
N LYS A 155 -19.90 15.10 -4.15
CA LYS A 155 -20.13 14.47 -5.47
C LYS A 155 -20.15 15.51 -6.59
N GLU A 156 -20.77 16.66 -6.33
CA GLU A 156 -20.94 17.75 -7.29
C GLU A 156 -19.61 18.43 -7.60
N THR A 157 -18.81 18.73 -6.57
CA THR A 157 -17.48 19.35 -6.73
C THR A 157 -16.51 18.41 -7.46
N MET A 158 -16.52 17.12 -7.12
CA MET A 158 -15.72 16.11 -7.82
C MET A 158 -16.13 15.98 -9.28
N LYS A 159 -17.42 15.87 -9.58
CA LYS A 159 -17.91 15.80 -10.97
C LYS A 159 -17.55 17.04 -11.79
N ALA A 160 -17.67 18.23 -11.21
CA ALA A 160 -17.26 19.48 -11.86
C ALA A 160 -15.75 19.48 -12.14
N GLY A 161 -14.93 19.06 -11.16
CA GLY A 161 -13.48 18.93 -11.30
C GLY A 161 -13.05 17.94 -12.38
N MET A 162 -13.66 16.75 -12.43
CA MET A 162 -13.40 15.78 -13.49
C MET A 162 -13.75 16.37 -14.87
N THR A 163 -14.88 17.09 -14.98
CA THR A 163 -15.28 17.75 -16.23
C THR A 163 -14.27 18.83 -16.64
N GLN A 164 -13.72 19.57 -15.67
CA GLN A 164 -12.62 20.51 -15.92
C GLN A 164 -11.38 19.79 -16.47
N PHE A 165 -10.98 18.65 -15.89
CA PHE A 165 -9.84 17.88 -16.39
C PHE A 165 -10.06 17.36 -17.82
N LEU A 166 -11.28 16.93 -18.15
CA LEU A 166 -11.61 16.62 -19.55
C LEU A 166 -11.45 17.85 -20.43
N SER A 167 -11.89 19.04 -20.00
CA SER A 167 -11.78 20.27 -20.80
C SER A 167 -10.33 20.70 -21.08
N LEU A 168 -9.39 20.29 -20.22
CA LEU A 168 -7.96 20.52 -20.40
C LEU A 168 -7.32 19.61 -21.47
N GLY A 169 -8.04 18.59 -21.96
CA GLY A 169 -7.57 17.72 -23.05
C GLY A 169 -7.50 16.24 -22.68
N CYS A 170 -7.65 15.90 -21.39
CA CYS A 170 -7.70 14.51 -20.96
C CYS A 170 -8.90 13.79 -21.61
N LYS A 171 -8.69 12.57 -22.13
CA LYS A 171 -9.77 11.81 -22.78
C LYS A 171 -10.69 11.09 -21.77
N GLY A 172 -10.19 10.78 -20.58
CA GLY A 172 -10.94 10.08 -19.54
C GLY A 172 -10.39 10.33 -18.14
N VAL A 173 -11.27 10.39 -17.15
CA VAL A 173 -10.90 10.55 -15.73
C VAL A 173 -11.66 9.53 -14.91
N MET A 174 -10.94 8.75 -14.12
CA MET A 174 -11.47 7.83 -13.14
C MET A 174 -11.09 8.29 -11.74
N LEU A 175 -12.10 8.50 -10.90
CA LEU A 175 -11.92 8.71 -9.47
C LEU A 175 -12.30 7.45 -8.70
N HIS A 176 -11.47 7.07 -7.73
CA HIS A 176 -11.74 5.94 -6.85
C HIS A 176 -11.55 6.33 -5.37
N SER A 177 -12.35 5.80 -4.44
CA SER A 177 -12.12 5.89 -2.98
C SER A 177 -13.19 5.13 -2.19
N GLY A 178 -12.85 4.70 -0.96
CA GLY A 178 -13.73 4.04 0.00
C GLY A 178 -14.98 4.82 0.44
N ASN A 179 -15.02 6.15 0.23
CA ASN A 179 -16.05 7.03 0.79
C ASN A 179 -17.25 7.29 -0.15
N MET A 180 -17.07 7.16 -1.47
CA MET A 180 -18.12 7.34 -2.49
C MET A 180 -17.91 6.34 -3.62
N ASN A 181 -18.94 6.10 -4.43
CA ASN A 181 -18.84 5.27 -5.63
C ASN A 181 -17.66 5.69 -6.51
N ASP A 182 -16.92 4.71 -7.03
CA ASP A 182 -15.91 4.98 -8.03
C ASP A 182 -16.60 5.51 -9.29
N THR A 183 -16.07 6.56 -9.90
CA THR A 183 -16.71 7.25 -11.01
C THR A 183 -15.74 7.38 -12.17
N LEU A 184 -16.19 6.99 -13.37
CA LEU A 184 -15.48 7.21 -14.62
C LEU A 184 -16.27 8.21 -15.47
N ILE A 185 -15.59 9.22 -16.01
CA ILE A 185 -16.08 10.01 -17.13
C ILE A 185 -15.08 9.95 -18.28
N TRP A 186 -15.56 9.88 -19.52
CA TRP A 186 -14.69 9.80 -20.69
C TRP A 186 -15.37 10.34 -21.94
N ARG A 187 -14.56 10.75 -22.91
CA ARG A 187 -15.05 11.18 -24.23
C ARG A 187 -15.10 10.02 -25.21
N SER A 188 -16.21 9.90 -25.93
CA SER A 188 -16.33 9.10 -27.15
C SER A 188 -16.78 10.03 -28.27
N GLY A 189 -15.83 10.45 -29.12
CA GLY A 189 -16.04 11.57 -30.04
C GLY A 189 -16.36 12.86 -29.29
N GLU A 190 -17.47 13.51 -29.62
CA GLU A 190 -17.94 14.73 -28.97
C GLU A 190 -18.76 14.48 -27.70
N GLN A 191 -19.17 13.23 -27.44
CA GLN A 191 -20.02 12.90 -26.30
C GLN A 191 -19.18 12.62 -25.05
N ILE A 192 -19.62 13.18 -23.92
CA ILE A 192 -19.08 12.85 -22.59
C ILE A 192 -19.98 11.76 -21.98
N ASN A 193 -19.39 10.62 -21.70
CA ASN A 193 -20.01 9.48 -21.03
C ASN A 193 -19.64 9.46 -19.55
N GLN A 194 -20.47 8.83 -18.74
CA GLN A 194 -20.25 8.63 -17.31
C GLN A 194 -20.69 7.23 -16.89
N HIS A 195 -19.95 6.62 -15.97
CA HIS A 195 -20.34 5.38 -15.29
C HIS A 195 -19.96 5.45 -13.81
N GLU A 196 -20.89 5.07 -12.93
CA GLU A 196 -20.63 4.87 -11.50
C GLU A 196 -20.52 3.39 -11.19
N PHE A 197 -19.47 3.02 -10.47
CA PHE A 197 -19.21 1.65 -10.07
C PHE A 197 -19.31 1.50 -8.55
N PRO A 198 -19.58 0.28 -8.06
CA PRO A 198 -19.34 -0.05 -6.67
C PRO A 198 -17.87 0.25 -6.29
N THR A 199 -17.71 0.87 -5.14
CA THR A 199 -16.42 1.20 -4.54
C THR A 199 -15.61 -0.06 -4.27
N LEU A 200 -14.35 -0.07 -4.70
CA LEU A 200 -13.39 -1.08 -4.24
C LEU A 200 -12.90 -0.69 -2.85
N ASN A 201 -13.08 -1.57 -1.86
CA ASN A 201 -12.50 -1.35 -0.54
C ASN A 201 -10.99 -1.62 -0.56
N LEU A 202 -10.22 -0.60 -0.94
CA LEU A 202 -8.75 -0.64 -0.98
C LEU A 202 -8.10 -0.27 0.36
N THR A 203 -8.89 -0.14 1.45
CA THR A 203 -8.34 0.19 2.77
C THR A 203 -7.37 -0.91 3.25
N ASN A 204 -6.21 -0.50 3.76
CA ASN A 204 -5.11 -1.38 4.23
C ASN A 204 -4.40 -2.24 3.17
N SER A 205 -4.64 -2.01 1.89
CA SER A 205 -4.04 -2.81 0.82
C SER A 205 -2.96 -2.01 0.08
N HIS A 206 -1.76 -1.98 0.65
CA HIS A 206 -0.60 -1.27 0.10
C HIS A 206 -0.41 -1.62 -1.38
N GLY A 207 -0.47 -0.60 -2.24
CA GLY A 207 -0.22 -0.70 -3.67
C GLY A 207 -1.34 -1.22 -4.57
N LEU A 208 -2.53 -1.59 -4.04
CA LEU A 208 -3.63 -2.02 -4.92
C LEU A 208 -4.16 -0.91 -5.83
N GLY A 209 -4.00 0.37 -5.47
CA GLY A 209 -4.29 1.48 -6.38
C GLY A 209 -3.40 1.47 -7.62
N SER A 210 -2.08 1.26 -7.43
CA SER A 210 -1.14 1.12 -8.53
C SER A 210 -1.37 -0.16 -9.33
N SER A 211 -1.82 -1.24 -8.68
CA SER A 211 -2.25 -2.45 -9.38
C SER A 211 -3.51 -2.20 -10.23
N LEU A 212 -4.48 -1.41 -9.76
CA LEU A 212 -5.66 -1.06 -10.55
C LEU A 212 -5.26 -0.32 -11.84
N SER A 213 -4.44 0.72 -11.73
CA SER A 213 -3.98 1.48 -12.91
C SER A 213 -3.13 0.61 -13.85
N SER A 214 -2.34 -0.32 -13.31
CA SER A 214 -1.57 -1.30 -14.10
C SER A 214 -2.44 -2.35 -14.80
N ALA A 215 -3.51 -2.82 -14.15
CA ALA A 215 -4.46 -3.73 -14.75
C ALA A 215 -5.22 -3.05 -15.89
N ILE A 216 -5.67 -1.81 -15.66
CA ILE A 216 -6.32 -1.00 -16.70
C ILE A 216 -5.35 -0.73 -17.87
N ALA A 217 -4.05 -0.50 -17.59
CA ALA A 217 -3.03 -0.37 -18.63
C ALA A 217 -2.91 -1.62 -19.50
N TYR A 218 -2.97 -2.81 -18.88
CA TYR A 218 -2.99 -4.05 -19.63
C TYR A 218 -4.24 -4.17 -20.50
N TYR A 219 -5.42 -3.96 -19.95
CA TYR A 219 -6.65 -4.08 -20.73
C TYR A 219 -6.75 -3.03 -21.84
N LEU A 220 -6.20 -1.82 -21.64
CA LEU A 220 -6.08 -0.81 -22.69
C LEU A 220 -5.11 -1.20 -23.82
N SER A 221 -4.16 -2.11 -23.55
CA SER A 221 -3.31 -2.69 -24.60
C SER A 221 -4.03 -3.78 -25.41
N VAL A 222 -5.14 -4.32 -24.88
CA VAL A 222 -5.94 -5.38 -25.51
C VAL A 222 -7.14 -4.78 -26.25
N SER A 223 -7.90 -3.92 -25.58
CA SER A 223 -9.00 -3.14 -26.16
C SER A 223 -8.72 -1.65 -26.02
N THR A 224 -8.96 -0.87 -27.07
CA THR A 224 -8.76 0.59 -27.01
C THR A 224 -9.92 1.32 -26.31
N ASP A 225 -10.89 0.59 -25.78
CA ASP A 225 -12.07 1.13 -25.11
C ASP A 225 -11.78 1.38 -23.62
N ILE A 226 -11.92 2.65 -23.20
CA ILE A 226 -11.64 3.07 -21.82
C ILE A 226 -12.62 2.44 -20.83
N HIS A 227 -13.90 2.34 -21.18
CA HIS A 227 -14.92 1.83 -20.28
C HIS A 227 -14.74 0.33 -20.04
N GLU A 228 -14.52 -0.44 -21.11
CA GLU A 228 -14.24 -1.86 -21.02
C GLU A 228 -12.98 -2.14 -20.19
N ALA A 229 -11.88 -1.43 -20.47
CA ALA A 229 -10.64 -1.63 -19.75
C ALA A 229 -10.74 -1.29 -18.25
N VAL A 230 -11.53 -0.27 -17.89
CA VAL A 230 -11.84 0.05 -16.49
C VAL A 230 -12.69 -1.03 -15.83
N CYS A 231 -13.69 -1.57 -16.53
CA CYS A 231 -14.51 -2.68 -16.01
C CYS A 231 -13.65 -3.91 -15.70
N GLU A 232 -12.82 -4.33 -16.66
CA GLU A 232 -11.94 -5.49 -16.52
C GLU A 232 -10.87 -5.27 -15.45
N GLY A 233 -10.24 -4.08 -15.42
CA GLY A 233 -9.27 -3.73 -14.40
C GLY A 233 -9.87 -3.75 -12.98
N LYS A 234 -11.09 -3.23 -12.80
CA LYS A 234 -11.79 -3.31 -11.52
C LYS A 234 -12.18 -4.74 -11.16
N SER A 235 -12.63 -5.54 -12.13
CA SER A 235 -12.95 -6.96 -11.93
C SER A 235 -11.73 -7.74 -11.44
N TYR A 236 -10.57 -7.52 -12.07
CA TYR A 236 -9.30 -8.11 -11.65
C TYR A 236 -8.95 -7.76 -10.20
N ILE A 237 -9.04 -6.48 -9.82
CA ILE A 237 -8.75 -6.06 -8.43
C ILE A 237 -9.77 -6.61 -7.44
N GLN A 238 -11.05 -6.69 -7.82
CA GLN A 238 -12.08 -7.31 -6.98
C GLN A 238 -11.79 -8.79 -6.72
N GLN A 239 -11.33 -9.52 -7.74
CA GLN A 239 -10.91 -10.92 -7.58
C GLN A 239 -9.68 -11.04 -6.68
N GLN A 240 -8.68 -10.18 -6.86
CA GLN A 240 -7.52 -10.10 -5.97
C GLN A 240 -7.94 -9.79 -4.53
N LEU A 241 -8.85 -8.85 -4.31
CA LEU A 241 -9.41 -8.54 -2.98
C LEU A 241 -10.20 -9.72 -2.39
N SER A 242 -10.87 -10.53 -3.18
CA SER A 242 -11.54 -11.73 -2.68
C SER A 242 -10.54 -12.82 -2.26
N HIS A 243 -9.40 -12.91 -2.96
CA HIS A 243 -8.33 -13.85 -2.67
C HIS A 243 -7.48 -13.39 -1.48
N PHE A 244 -7.09 -12.11 -1.44
CA PHE A 244 -6.39 -11.46 -0.32
C PHE A 244 -7.30 -11.17 0.87
N GLY A 245 -8.62 -11.08 0.68
CA GLY A 245 -9.59 -10.97 1.77
C GLY A 245 -9.59 -12.21 2.68
N ALA A 246 -9.14 -13.35 2.15
CA ALA A 246 -8.84 -14.56 2.92
C ALA A 246 -7.45 -14.51 3.61
N LEU A 247 -6.57 -13.62 3.17
CA LEU A 247 -5.19 -13.39 3.65
C LEU A 247 -5.05 -11.95 4.20
N LYS A 248 -5.69 -11.68 5.35
CA LYS A 248 -5.62 -10.35 5.99
C LYS A 248 -4.17 -10.00 6.38
N GLY A 249 -3.51 -9.24 5.49
CA GLY A 249 -2.32 -8.42 5.72
C GLY A 249 -1.25 -9.07 6.60
N ARG A 250 -0.12 -9.49 6.01
CA ARG A 250 1.00 -10.16 6.70
C ARG A 250 1.34 -9.66 8.10
N SER A 251 1.23 -8.35 8.38
CA SER A 251 1.46 -7.80 9.73
C SER A 251 0.36 -8.16 10.74
N SER A 252 -0.90 -8.20 10.32
CA SER A 252 -2.04 -8.66 11.12
C SER A 252 -2.02 -10.19 11.30
N GLU A 253 -1.71 -10.94 10.24
CA GLU A 253 -1.42 -12.39 10.34
C GLU A 253 -0.29 -12.65 11.34
N LEU A 254 0.87 -12.00 11.16
CA LEU A 254 2.01 -12.13 12.06
C LEU A 254 1.68 -11.72 13.50
N TYR A 255 0.85 -10.69 13.70
CA TYR A 255 0.38 -10.31 15.03
C TYR A 255 -0.48 -11.42 15.65
N ASN A 256 -1.43 -11.97 14.90
CA ASN A 256 -2.28 -13.06 15.38
C ASN A 256 -1.48 -14.33 15.66
N GLU A 257 -0.56 -14.70 14.75
CA GLU A 257 0.37 -15.81 14.95
C GLU A 257 1.26 -15.58 16.17
N PHE A 258 1.70 -14.35 16.41
CA PHE A 258 2.46 -14.01 17.62
C PHE A 258 1.62 -14.17 18.88
N ILE A 259 0.40 -13.63 18.93
CA ILE A 259 -0.51 -13.83 20.07
C ILE A 259 -0.78 -15.32 20.31
N GLN A 260 -1.01 -16.08 19.26
CA GLN A 260 -1.21 -17.53 19.34
C GLN A 260 0.05 -18.25 19.84
N ALA A 261 1.24 -17.84 19.38
CA ALA A 261 2.51 -18.39 19.85
C ALA A 261 2.76 -18.07 21.33
N ILE A 262 2.42 -16.85 21.80
CA ILE A 262 2.47 -16.51 23.23
C ILE A 262 1.58 -17.46 24.01
N GLU A 263 0.34 -17.67 23.57
CA GLU A 263 -0.61 -18.55 24.26
C GLU A 263 -0.04 -19.98 24.41
N LEU A 264 0.66 -20.47 23.39
CA LEU A 264 1.25 -21.81 23.39
C LEU A 264 2.56 -21.92 24.19
N HIS A 265 3.35 -20.85 24.27
CA HIS A 265 4.76 -20.96 24.69
C HIS A 265 5.16 -20.07 25.87
N CYS A 266 4.32 -19.13 26.34
CA CYS A 266 4.73 -18.14 27.35
C CYS A 266 5.14 -18.73 28.70
N THR A 267 4.66 -19.94 29.04
CA THR A 267 5.06 -20.68 30.26
C THR A 267 6.38 -21.43 30.12
N THR A 268 6.91 -21.54 28.90
CA THR A 268 8.17 -22.26 28.59
C THR A 268 9.27 -21.32 28.10
N ASN A 269 8.91 -20.19 27.48
CA ASN A 269 9.85 -19.22 26.96
C ASN A 269 9.28 -17.80 27.03
N ASN A 270 10.06 -16.85 27.56
CA ASN A 270 9.65 -15.45 27.72
C ASN A 270 10.56 -14.45 26.98
N ASP A 271 11.48 -14.96 26.15
CA ASP A 271 12.39 -14.17 25.33
C ASP A 271 11.74 -13.79 24.00
N VAL A 272 11.81 -12.51 23.65
CA VAL A 272 11.28 -11.98 22.39
C VAL A 272 12.00 -12.58 21.18
N GLN A 273 13.30 -12.91 21.28
CA GLN A 273 14.03 -13.52 20.17
C GLN A 273 13.47 -14.90 19.79
N PHE A 274 13.06 -15.70 20.77
CA PHE A 274 12.46 -17.01 20.53
C PHE A 274 11.22 -16.90 19.63
N TYR A 275 10.30 -16.00 19.96
CA TYR A 275 9.08 -15.79 19.16
C TYR A 275 9.39 -15.24 17.78
N ALA A 276 10.30 -14.27 17.69
CA ALA A 276 10.69 -13.69 16.41
C ALA A 276 11.28 -14.75 15.46
N HIS A 277 12.18 -15.60 15.98
CA HIS A 277 12.77 -16.69 15.21
C HIS A 277 11.72 -17.71 14.77
N ARG A 278 10.79 -18.09 15.66
CA ARG A 278 9.69 -19.02 15.35
C ARG A 278 8.77 -18.52 14.24
N LEU A 279 8.56 -17.21 14.18
CA LEU A 279 7.72 -16.55 13.18
C LEU A 279 8.50 -16.15 11.91
N GLY A 280 9.79 -16.49 11.81
CA GLY A 280 10.62 -16.16 10.65
C GLY A 280 10.87 -14.66 10.46
N VAL A 281 10.89 -13.87 11.53
CA VAL A 281 11.09 -12.41 11.48
C VAL A 281 12.16 -11.94 12.45
N SER A 282 12.70 -10.73 12.22
CA SER A 282 13.61 -10.11 13.20
C SER A 282 12.87 -9.61 14.44
N SER A 283 13.53 -9.60 15.60
CA SER A 283 12.94 -9.06 16.84
C SER A 283 12.58 -7.58 16.71
N ARG A 284 13.32 -6.83 15.90
CA ARG A 284 13.03 -5.43 15.56
C ARG A 284 11.69 -5.32 14.81
N TYR A 285 11.48 -6.16 13.79
CA TYR A 285 10.24 -6.16 13.02
C TYR A 285 9.03 -6.57 13.86
N LEU A 286 9.17 -7.62 14.67
CA LEU A 286 8.14 -8.04 15.62
C LEU A 286 7.76 -6.90 16.57
N ALA A 287 8.74 -6.19 17.14
CA ALA A 287 8.50 -5.05 18.02
C ALA A 287 7.76 -3.89 17.35
N GLN A 288 8.01 -3.67 16.06
CA GLN A 288 7.30 -2.66 15.29
C GLN A 288 5.85 -3.07 15.03
N VAL A 289 5.61 -4.32 14.64
CA VAL A 289 4.27 -4.86 14.37
C VAL A 289 3.39 -4.81 15.62
N THR A 290 3.90 -5.27 16.77
CA THR A 290 3.14 -5.23 18.03
C THR A 290 2.86 -3.81 18.50
N LYS A 291 3.81 -2.87 18.29
CA LYS A 291 3.61 -1.46 18.66
C LYS A 291 2.58 -0.79 17.76
N ARG A 292 2.51 -1.14 16.47
CA ARG A 292 1.52 -0.58 15.55
C ARG A 292 0.11 -1.10 15.81
N ILE A 293 -0.04 -2.42 15.93
CA ILE A 293 -1.35 -3.07 16.02
C ILE A 293 -1.86 -3.11 17.47
N GLY A 294 -1.02 -3.60 18.38
CA GLY A 294 -1.38 -3.79 19.80
C GLY A 294 -0.99 -2.63 20.70
N GLN A 295 -0.36 -1.56 20.18
CA GLN A 295 0.14 -0.41 20.95
C GLN A 295 1.08 -0.79 22.11
N LYS A 296 1.70 -1.97 22.05
CA LYS A 296 2.54 -2.55 23.10
C LYS A 296 3.80 -3.19 22.54
N THR A 297 4.84 -3.28 23.36
CA THR A 297 6.06 -4.01 22.98
C THR A 297 5.80 -5.53 23.03
N PRO A 298 6.56 -6.36 22.30
CA PRO A 298 6.39 -7.81 22.34
C PRO A 298 6.57 -8.35 23.76
N LYS A 299 7.54 -7.78 24.50
CA LYS A 299 7.81 -8.17 25.88
C LYS A 299 6.62 -7.86 26.80
N SER A 300 5.98 -6.70 26.62
CA SER A 300 4.77 -6.36 27.37
C SER A 300 3.63 -7.34 27.11
N LEU A 301 3.42 -7.74 25.86
CA LEU A 301 2.37 -8.70 25.50
C LEU A 301 2.64 -10.09 26.08
N ILE A 302 3.89 -10.56 26.04
CA ILE A 302 4.31 -11.82 26.66
C ILE A 302 4.06 -11.79 28.17
N ASP A 303 4.51 -10.70 28.82
CA ASP A 303 4.40 -10.54 30.27
C ASP A 303 2.93 -10.47 30.73
N GLU A 304 2.05 -9.82 29.96
CA GLU A 304 0.60 -9.76 30.26
C GLU A 304 -0.07 -11.14 30.17
N HIS A 305 0.26 -11.95 29.17
CA HIS A 305 -0.29 -13.30 29.05
C HIS A 305 0.25 -14.21 30.16
N LEU A 306 1.55 -14.11 30.46
CA LEU A 306 2.17 -14.86 31.55
C LEU A 306 1.55 -14.49 32.90
N LEU A 307 1.27 -13.20 33.13
CA LEU A 307 0.58 -12.72 34.31
C LEU A 307 -0.86 -13.25 34.40
N THR A 308 -1.59 -13.26 33.29
CA THR A 308 -2.95 -13.79 33.21
C THR A 308 -2.98 -15.28 33.59
N LYS A 309 -2.05 -16.08 33.07
CA LYS A 309 -1.89 -17.50 33.48
C LYS A 309 -1.45 -17.64 34.94
N SER A 310 -0.63 -16.73 35.43
CA SER A 310 -0.21 -16.69 36.84
C SER A 310 -1.42 -16.53 37.76
N LYS A 311 -2.27 -15.53 37.50
CA LYS A 311 -3.51 -15.30 38.25
C LYS A 311 -4.42 -16.52 38.19
N LEU A 312 -4.67 -17.04 36.99
CA LEU A 312 -5.50 -18.22 36.79
C LEU A 312 -5.05 -19.42 37.63
N LEU A 313 -3.76 -19.75 37.64
CA LEU A 313 -3.23 -20.85 38.47
C LEU A 313 -3.29 -20.55 39.96
N LEU A 314 -3.05 -19.31 40.36
CA LEU A 314 -3.16 -18.89 41.76
C LEU A 314 -4.60 -19.02 42.27
N ASP A 315 -5.57 -18.74 41.40
CA ASP A 315 -7.01 -18.72 41.71
C ASP A 315 -7.64 -20.12 41.63
N THR A 316 -7.22 -20.97 40.69
CA THR A 316 -7.92 -22.23 40.40
C THR A 316 -7.26 -23.47 41.00
N THR A 317 -6.01 -23.37 41.48
CA THR A 317 -5.25 -24.53 41.96
C THR A 317 -4.82 -24.40 43.41
N SER A 318 -4.69 -25.53 44.09
CA SER A 318 -4.12 -25.65 45.44
C SER A 318 -2.59 -25.73 45.46
N LYS A 319 -1.92 -25.62 44.30
CA LYS A 319 -0.46 -25.65 44.18
C LYS A 319 0.18 -24.53 45.01
N THR A 320 1.28 -24.80 45.69
CA THR A 320 2.10 -23.80 46.38
C THR A 320 2.61 -22.73 45.41
N VAL A 321 2.99 -21.56 45.92
CA VAL A 321 3.55 -20.47 45.08
C VAL A 321 4.81 -20.95 44.35
N GLN A 322 5.60 -21.83 44.97
CA GLN A 322 6.76 -22.46 44.36
C GLN A 322 6.38 -23.35 43.18
N GLU A 323 5.39 -24.23 43.34
CA GLU A 323 4.91 -25.12 42.26
C GLU A 323 4.29 -24.32 41.10
N VAL A 324 3.57 -23.24 41.39
CA VAL A 324 3.05 -22.32 40.36
C VAL A 324 4.21 -21.66 39.60
N ALA A 325 5.24 -21.20 40.30
CA ALA A 325 6.42 -20.59 39.67
C ALA A 325 7.09 -21.55 38.68
N TYR A 326 7.32 -22.81 39.08
CA TYR A 326 7.92 -23.81 38.20
C TYR A 326 7.02 -24.20 37.04
N ALA A 327 5.70 -24.30 37.26
CA ALA A 327 4.74 -24.59 36.19
C ALA A 327 4.67 -23.49 35.12
N LEU A 328 5.06 -22.27 35.47
CA LEU A 328 5.12 -21.10 34.58
C LEU A 328 6.53 -20.85 34.00
N GLY A 329 7.47 -21.78 34.21
CA GLY A 329 8.82 -21.71 33.63
C GLY A 329 9.80 -20.80 34.39
N PHE A 330 9.47 -20.36 35.61
CA PHE A 330 10.42 -19.60 36.42
C PHE A 330 11.43 -20.54 37.09
N HIS A 331 12.72 -20.17 37.07
CA HIS A 331 13.78 -20.94 37.73
C HIS A 331 13.72 -20.91 39.28
N SER A 332 12.95 -19.98 39.87
CA SER A 332 12.75 -19.92 41.33
C SER A 332 11.47 -19.16 41.71
N GLN A 333 10.94 -19.46 42.91
CA GLN A 333 9.84 -18.71 43.53
C GLN A 333 10.16 -17.21 43.71
N SER A 334 11.42 -16.88 44.01
CA SER A 334 11.87 -15.50 44.20
C SER A 334 11.76 -14.68 42.91
N HIS A 335 12.16 -15.28 41.77
CA HIS A 335 12.04 -14.63 40.48
C HIS A 335 10.57 -14.39 40.10
N PHE A 336 9.71 -15.38 40.30
CA PHE A 336 8.27 -15.26 40.09
C PHE A 336 7.63 -14.18 40.97
N SER A 337 7.95 -14.16 42.27
CA SER A 337 7.43 -13.16 43.20
C SER A 337 7.78 -11.72 42.81
N LYS A 338 9.01 -11.50 42.30
CA LYS A 338 9.44 -10.18 41.80
C LYS A 338 8.68 -9.77 40.55
N PHE A 339 8.53 -10.69 39.59
CA PHE A 339 7.75 -10.47 38.36
C PHE A 339 6.31 -10.10 38.69
N PHE A 340 5.63 -10.90 39.52
CA PHE A 340 4.23 -10.70 39.86
C PHE A 340 4.02 -9.39 40.64
N LYS A 341 4.90 -9.10 41.62
CA LYS A 341 4.83 -7.84 42.37
C LYS A 341 5.07 -6.60 41.50
N LYS A 342 5.94 -6.70 40.50
CA LYS A 342 6.15 -5.59 39.54
C LYS A 342 4.90 -5.29 38.73
N ALA A 343 4.11 -6.32 38.41
CA ALA A 343 2.90 -6.17 37.61
C ALA A 343 1.67 -5.76 38.44
N GLU A 344 1.47 -6.35 39.62
CA GLU A 344 0.26 -6.20 40.44
C GLU A 344 0.42 -5.34 41.70
N GLY A 345 1.65 -4.92 42.02
CA GLY A 345 1.96 -4.18 43.25
C GLY A 345 2.04 -5.05 44.52
N ILE A 346 1.46 -6.25 44.52
CA ILE A 346 1.45 -7.19 45.64
C ILE A 346 2.13 -8.53 45.30
N THR A 347 2.53 -9.30 46.32
CA THR A 347 3.16 -10.60 46.09
C THR A 347 2.12 -11.68 45.75
N PRO A 348 2.50 -12.77 45.06
CA PRO A 348 1.59 -13.88 44.77
C PRO A 348 0.91 -14.47 46.01
N SER A 349 1.64 -14.53 47.13
CA SER A 349 1.10 -15.03 48.40
C SER A 349 0.00 -14.11 48.94
N ILE A 350 0.19 -12.79 48.86
CA ILE A 350 -0.82 -11.81 49.29
C ILE A 350 -2.02 -11.86 48.33
N TYR A 351 -1.77 -11.91 47.02
CA TYR A 351 -2.83 -12.03 46.01
C TYR A 351 -3.75 -13.23 46.29
N ARG A 352 -3.17 -14.39 46.62
CA ARG A 352 -3.95 -15.60 46.93
C ARG A 352 -4.75 -15.52 48.24
N ILE A 353 -4.26 -14.79 49.23
CA ILE A 353 -4.96 -14.59 50.52
C ILE A 353 -6.14 -13.62 50.35
N ASN A 354 -5.99 -12.61 49.47
CA ASN A 354 -7.00 -11.58 49.23
C ASN A 354 -8.11 -12.02 48.25
N LYS A 355 -8.27 -13.32 48.03
CA LYS A 355 -9.26 -13.89 47.11
C LYS A 355 -10.67 -13.90 47.70
#